data_AF-A0A239LAI5-F1
#
_entry.id   AF-A0A239LAI5-F1
#
_cell.length_a   1.000
_cell.length_b   1.000
_cell.length_c   1.000
_cell.angle_alpha   90.00
_cell.angle_beta   90.00
_cell.angle_gamma   90.00
#
_symmetry.space_group_name_H-M   'P 1'
#
loop_
_entity.id
_entity.type
_entity.pdbx_description
1 polymer ?
#
loop_
_entity_poly.entity_id
_entity_poly.type
_entity_poly.pdbx_seq_one_letter_code
_entity_poly.pdbx_strand_id
1 'polypeptide(L)'
;MRRRPNICDACVRLQKRSNPDAQTSLDRWVPYCDAFPERVPDEIYRGGFDHRNPFEGDRGIRFELRPGGERALAAYETAQARKAARAAGEASDS
;
A
#
# COMPACT_ATOMS: atom_id res chain seq x y z
N MET A 1 1.18 -17.11 -0.17
CA MET A 1 1.87 -15.97 -0.83
C MET A 1 2.02 -14.83 0.15
N ARG A 2 3.22 -14.25 0.29
CA ARG A 2 3.40 -13.02 1.07
C ARG A 2 2.90 -11.84 0.23
N ARG A 3 2.06 -10.99 0.84
CA ARG A 3 1.57 -9.75 0.22
C ARG A 3 2.76 -8.86 -0.18
N ARG A 4 2.68 -8.21 -1.35
CA ARG A 4 3.71 -7.25 -1.81
C ARG A 4 3.79 -6.06 -0.83
N PRO A 5 4.99 -5.51 -0.59
CA PRO A 5 5.12 -4.27 0.17
C PRO A 5 4.30 -3.16 -0.48
N ASN A 6 3.71 -2.29 0.34
CA ASN A 6 2.94 -1.12 -0.09
C ASN A 6 3.31 0.04 0.84
N ILE A 7 3.18 1.27 0.36
CA ILE A 7 3.58 2.44 1.13
C ILE A 7 2.76 2.62 2.41
N CYS A 8 1.49 2.20 2.44
CA CYS A 8 0.66 2.31 3.64
C CYS A 8 1.21 1.45 4.80
N ASP A 9 1.98 0.38 4.54
CA ASP A 9 2.64 -0.39 5.61
C ASP A 9 3.68 0.44 6.39
N ALA A 10 4.04 1.64 5.94
CA ALA A 10 4.91 2.60 6.63
C ALA A 10 4.16 3.82 7.19
N CYS A 11 2.86 3.95 6.91
CA CYS A 11 2.08 5.13 7.28
C CYS A 11 1.70 5.12 8.77
N VAL A 12 1.66 6.29 9.41
CA VAL A 12 1.18 6.48 10.80
C VAL A 12 -0.31 6.28 10.94
N ARG A 13 -1.07 6.51 9.86
CA ARG A 13 -2.54 6.45 9.86
C ARG A 13 -3.08 5.05 9.57
N LEU A 14 -2.24 4.10 9.12
CA LEU A 14 -2.73 2.77 8.75
C LEU A 14 -3.09 1.96 9.99
N GLN A 15 -4.35 1.54 10.05
CA GLN A 15 -4.88 0.63 11.06
C GLN A 15 -5.46 -0.63 10.40
N LYS A 16 -5.66 -1.68 11.19
CA LYS A 16 -6.24 -2.95 10.75
C LYS A 16 -7.30 -3.39 11.74
N ARG A 17 -8.48 -3.76 11.24
CA ARG A 17 -9.53 -4.39 12.05
C ARG A 17 -9.81 -5.79 11.54
N SER A 18 -10.27 -6.67 12.42
CA SER A 18 -10.68 -8.02 12.06
C SER A 18 -11.86 -7.96 11.09
N ASN A 19 -11.82 -8.82 10.08
CA ASN A 19 -12.94 -9.04 9.16
C ASN A 19 -13.67 -10.33 9.58
N PRO A 20 -14.85 -10.24 10.23
CA PRO A 20 -15.59 -11.43 10.63
C PRO A 20 -16.11 -12.24 9.43
N ASP A 21 -16.34 -11.57 8.30
CA ASP A 21 -16.87 -12.17 7.08
C ASP A 21 -15.75 -12.71 6.16
N ALA A 22 -14.52 -12.81 6.67
CA ALA A 22 -13.38 -13.30 5.91
C ALA A 22 -13.54 -14.77 5.56
N GLN A 23 -13.81 -15.05 4.29
CA GLN A 23 -13.86 -16.41 3.76
C GLN A 23 -12.46 -17.04 3.60
N THR A 24 -11.41 -16.20 3.57
CA THR A 24 -10.02 -16.64 3.39
C THR A 24 -9.09 -16.01 4.42
N SER A 25 -7.94 -16.63 4.66
CA SER A 25 -6.89 -16.07 5.53
C SER A 25 -6.32 -14.75 5.01
N LEU A 26 -6.45 -14.47 3.71
CA LEU A 26 -5.98 -13.23 3.09
C LEU A 26 -6.87 -12.03 3.42
N ASP A 27 -8.17 -12.28 3.63
CA ASP A 27 -9.15 -11.23 3.87
C ASP A 27 -9.49 -11.06 5.36
N ARG A 28 -8.76 -11.75 6.25
CA ARG A 28 -8.93 -11.70 7.71
C ARG A 28 -8.82 -10.29 8.31
N TRP A 29 -8.12 -9.39 7.63
CA TRP A 29 -7.86 -8.03 8.13
C TRP A 29 -8.31 -6.99 7.12
N VAL A 30 -9.15 -6.05 7.55
CA VAL A 30 -9.53 -4.87 6.77
C VAL A 30 -8.56 -3.73 7.09
N PRO A 31 -7.73 -3.28 6.14
CA PRO A 31 -6.92 -2.08 6.32
C PRO A 31 -7.79 -0.83 6.19
N TYR A 32 -7.61 0.14 7.08
CA TYR A 32 -8.31 1.43 7.03
C TYR A 32 -7.42 2.53 7.61
N CYS A 33 -7.76 3.80 7.34
CA CYS A 33 -7.06 4.97 7.88
C CYS A 33 -7.98 6.20 7.82
N ASP A 34 -7.51 7.35 8.29
CA ASP A 34 -8.32 8.59 8.28
C ASP A 34 -8.75 9.03 6.86
N ALA A 35 -7.91 8.75 5.85
CA ALA A 35 -8.23 9.00 4.45
C ALA A 35 -9.34 8.08 3.93
N PHE A 36 -9.35 6.82 4.38
CA PHE A 36 -10.33 5.79 4.00
C PHE A 36 -10.80 5.00 5.25
N PRO A 37 -11.74 5.54 6.05
CA PRO A 37 -12.15 4.93 7.31
C PRO A 37 -12.84 3.56 7.13
N GLU A 38 -13.49 3.36 6.00
CA GLU A 38 -14.19 2.13 5.67
C GLU A 38 -13.19 1.05 5.27
N ARG A 39 -12.35 1.30 4.26
CA ARG A 39 -11.29 0.40 3.80
C ARG A 39 -10.35 1.12 2.85
N VAL A 40 -9.04 0.90 2.98
CA VAL A 40 -8.07 1.35 1.97
C VAL A 40 -8.33 0.61 0.65
N PRO A 41 -8.54 1.34 -0.47
CA PRO A 41 -8.72 0.74 -1.79
C PRO A 41 -7.62 -0.25 -2.17
N ASP A 42 -7.99 -1.32 -2.89
CA ASP A 42 -7.04 -2.37 -3.26
C ASP A 42 -6.00 -1.86 -4.28
N GLU A 43 -6.28 -0.80 -5.04
CA GLU A 43 -5.34 -0.11 -5.95
C GLU A 43 -4.15 0.47 -5.16
N ILE A 44 -4.42 0.99 -3.97
CA ILE A 44 -3.41 1.50 -3.04
C ILE A 44 -2.78 0.34 -2.28
N TYR A 45 -3.61 -0.48 -1.63
CA TYR A 45 -3.14 -1.47 -0.67
C TYR A 45 -2.51 -2.71 -1.35
N ARG A 46 -2.97 -3.13 -2.52
CA ARG A 46 -2.46 -4.29 -3.27
C ARG A 46 -1.83 -3.89 -4.61
N GLY A 47 -2.35 -2.86 -5.27
CA GLY A 47 -1.91 -2.37 -6.58
C GLY A 47 -0.59 -1.59 -6.56
N GLY A 48 -0.17 -1.12 -5.38
CA GLY A 48 1.11 -0.43 -5.20
C GLY A 48 1.09 1.03 -5.62
N PHE A 49 -0.10 1.65 -5.72
CA PHE A 49 -0.22 3.09 -5.91
C PHE A 49 0.54 3.84 -4.80
N ASP A 50 1.30 4.85 -5.20
CA ASP A 50 2.08 5.68 -4.30
C ASP A 50 1.17 6.72 -3.65
N HIS A 51 0.65 6.40 -2.46
CA HIS A 51 -0.25 7.25 -1.71
C HIS A 51 0.42 8.46 -1.03
N ARG A 52 1.62 8.86 -1.49
CA ARG A 52 2.09 10.25 -1.39
C ARG A 52 1.32 11.15 -2.35
N ASN A 53 0.89 10.60 -3.48
CA ASN A 53 0.08 11.28 -4.50
C ASN A 53 -1.40 11.28 -4.12
N PRO A 54 -2.18 12.25 -4.64
CA PRO A 54 -3.61 12.32 -4.34
C PRO A 54 -4.31 11.09 -4.87
N PHE A 55 -5.28 10.60 -4.12
CA PHE A 55 -6.19 9.58 -4.61
C PHE A 55 -7.63 10.02 -4.40
N GLU A 56 -8.50 9.65 -5.34
CA GLU A 56 -9.92 10.01 -5.25
C GLU A 56 -10.53 9.48 -3.95
N GLY A 57 -11.13 10.37 -3.17
CA GLY A 57 -11.73 10.03 -1.88
C GLY A 57 -10.76 10.00 -0.68
N ASP A 58 -9.48 10.36 -0.84
CA ASP A 58 -8.48 10.41 0.26
C ASP A 58 -8.71 11.54 1.29
N ARG A 59 -9.76 12.35 1.10
CA ARG A 59 -10.15 13.49 1.95
C ARG A 59 -9.03 14.54 2.12
N GLY A 60 -8.09 14.58 1.16
CA GLY A 60 -6.91 15.45 1.21
C GLY A 60 -5.82 14.98 2.16
N ILE A 61 -5.96 13.81 2.80
CA ILE A 61 -5.03 13.29 3.80
C ILE A 61 -3.91 12.54 3.11
N ARG A 62 -2.66 12.94 3.41
CA ARG A 62 -1.46 12.40 2.77
C ARG A 62 -0.71 11.42 3.65
N PHE A 63 0.16 10.65 3.00
CA PHE A 63 1.12 9.79 3.67
C PHE A 63 1.97 10.57 4.68
N GLU A 64 2.14 9.98 5.85
CA GLU A 64 3.09 10.42 6.87
C GLU A 64 3.74 9.19 7.46
N LEU A 65 5.07 9.19 7.51
CA LEU A 65 5.86 8.07 7.99
C LEU A 65 5.64 7.89 9.50
N ARG A 66 5.30 6.67 9.93
CA ARG A 66 5.24 6.37 11.36
C ARG A 66 6.64 6.19 11.95
N PRO A 67 6.83 6.46 13.26
CA PRO A 67 8.05 6.06 13.96
C PRO A 67 8.35 4.56 13.76
N GLY A 68 9.57 4.22 13.31
CA GLY A 68 9.96 2.82 13.02
C GLY A 68 9.45 2.27 11.69
N GLY A 69 8.83 3.11 10.85
CA GLY A 69 8.30 2.75 9.53
C GLY A 69 9.34 2.67 8.42
N GLU A 70 10.59 3.05 8.68
CA GLU A 70 11.66 3.24 7.68
C GLU A 70 11.93 1.95 6.91
N ARG A 71 11.97 0.81 7.61
CA ARG A 71 12.18 -0.50 6.98
C ARG A 71 11.05 -0.88 6.03
N ALA A 72 9.80 -0.52 6.36
CA ALA A 72 8.65 -0.78 5.51
C ALA A 72 8.65 0.13 4.27
N LEU A 73 9.01 1.41 4.45
CA LEU A 73 9.15 2.37 3.36
C LEU A 73 10.26 1.94 2.38
N ALA A 74 11.44 1.61 2.89
CA ALA A 74 12.56 1.15 2.08
C ALA A 74 12.23 -0.14 1.30
N ALA A 75 11.47 -1.06 1.91
CA ALA A 75 11.01 -2.27 1.23
C ALA A 75 10.04 -1.96 0.07
N TYR A 76 9.14 -0.99 0.27
CA TYR A 76 8.25 -0.50 -0.80
C TYR A 76 9.05 0.16 -1.93
N GLU A 77 9.95 1.09 -1.62
CA GLU A 77 10.75 1.80 -2.62
C GLU A 77 11.64 0.84 -3.42
N THR A 78 12.26 -0.14 -2.77
CA THR A 78 13.01 -1.21 -3.44
C THR A 78 12.12 -2.02 -4.38
N ALA A 79 10.89 -2.35 -3.96
CA ALA A 79 9.94 -3.09 -4.80
C ALA A 79 9.50 -2.27 -6.02
N GLN A 80 9.23 -0.97 -5.85
CA GLN A 80 8.88 -0.06 -6.94
C GLN A 80 10.04 0.13 -7.92
N ALA A 81 11.27 0.29 -7.42
CA ALA A 81 12.47 0.38 -8.26
C ALA A 81 12.65 -0.87 -9.13
N ARG A 82 12.45 -2.06 -8.55
CA ARG A 82 12.48 -3.33 -9.30
C ARG A 82 11.37 -3.43 -10.35
N LYS A 83 10.16 -2.96 -10.03
CA LYS A 83 9.04 -2.91 -10.98
C LYS A 83 9.36 -1.97 -12.15
N ALA A 84 9.90 -0.79 -11.87
CA ALA A 84 10.29 0.18 -12.88
C ALA A 84 11.42 -0.35 -13.78
N ALA A 85 12.45 -0.98 -13.20
CA ALA A 85 13.54 -1.58 -13.97
C ALA A 85 13.06 -2.69 -14.93
N ARG A 86 12.11 -3.52 -14.49
CA ARG A 86 11.49 -4.54 -15.35
C ARG A 86 10.73 -3.92 -16.52
N ALA A 87 9.89 -2.93 -16.24
CA ALA A 87 9.13 -2.22 -17.28
C ALA A 87 10.06 -1.54 -18.32
N ALA A 88 11.18 -0.97 -17.87
CA ALA A 88 12.17 -0.38 -18.77
C ALA A 88 12.89 -1.42 -19.63
N GLY A 89 13.21 -2.60 -19.07
CA GLY A 89 13.81 -3.70 -19.81
C GLY A 89 12.88 -4.30 -20.87
N GLU A 90 11.60 -4.49 -20.55
CA GLU A 90 10.58 -4.97 -21.49
C GLU A 90 10.31 -3.95 -22.61
N ALA A 91 10.34 -2.64 -22.32
CA ALA A 91 10.18 -1.59 -23.32
C ALA A 91 11.39 -1.43 -24.27
N SER A 92 12.54 -2.04 -23.95
CA SER A 92 13.75 -2.00 -24.77
C SER A 92 13.85 -3.18 -25.76
N ASP A 93 12.97 -4.17 -25.62
CA ASP A 93 12.93 -5.42 -26.40
C ASP A 93 11.72 -5.47 -27.37
N SER A 94 11.08 -4.31 -27.62
CA SER A 94 9.92 -4.13 -28.51
C SER A 94 10.19 -3.15 -29.65
#